data_AF-A0A285RWL3-F1
#
_entry.id   AF-A0A285RWL3-F1
#
_cell.length_a   1.000
_cell.length_b   1.000
_cell.length_c   1.000
_cell.angle_alpha   90.00
_cell.angle_beta   90.00
_cell.angle_gamma   90.00
#
_symmetry.space_group_name_H-M   'P 1'
#
loop_
_entity.id
_entity.type
_entity.pdbx_description
1 polymer ?
#
loop_
_entity_poly.entity_id
_entity_poly.type
_entity_poly.pdbx_seq_one_letter_code
_entity_poly.pdbx_strand_id
1 'polypeptide(L)'
;MFYSCLVIMYACVSVFLTRIMPDKVDYIIGVILIFFSVSGIYTLLIFINKKIDINDNIFVYNNIINKKYHFNLDEIKNVELADYGRYINSQIIIDTESHKRLKIPYHCQGYEDIKNYFHDKGML
;
A
#
# COMPACT_ATOMS: atom_id res chain seq x y z
N MET A 1 14.15 -9.10 7.53
CA MET A 1 13.91 -10.55 7.33
C MET A 1 13.39 -10.89 5.92
N PHE A 2 12.52 -10.07 5.32
CA PHE A 2 11.92 -10.37 4.00
C PHE A 2 12.83 -10.12 2.78
N TYR A 3 13.71 -9.11 2.81
CA TYR A 3 14.72 -8.89 1.75
C TYR A 3 15.63 -10.11 1.57
N SER A 4 15.94 -10.80 2.66
CA SER A 4 16.78 -12.01 2.69
C SER A 4 16.15 -13.15 1.88
N CYS A 5 14.84 -13.38 2.03
CA CYS A 5 14.12 -14.42 1.27
C CYS A 5 14.05 -14.11 -0.22
N LEU A 6 13.86 -12.84 -0.57
CA LEU A 6 13.76 -12.39 -1.97
C LEU A 6 15.08 -12.60 -2.72
N VAL A 7 16.21 -12.27 -2.09
CA VAL A 7 17.56 -12.49 -2.63
C VAL A 7 17.84 -13.99 -2.82
N ILE A 8 17.46 -14.83 -1.85
CA ILE A 8 17.64 -16.29 -1.95
C ILE A 8 16.78 -16.86 -3.08
N MET A 9 15.53 -16.42 -3.21
CA MET A 9 14.63 -16.88 -4.27
C MET A 9 15.15 -16.50 -5.67
N TYR A 10 15.67 -15.27 -5.82
CA TYR A 10 16.32 -14.85 -7.07
C TYR A 10 17.59 -15.64 -7.40
N ALA A 11 18.41 -15.96 -6.40
CA ALA A 11 19.59 -16.80 -6.58
C ALA A 11 19.21 -18.23 -7.02
N CYS A 12 18.14 -18.80 -6.47
CA CYS A 12 17.66 -20.11 -6.88
C CYS A 12 17.12 -20.13 -8.31
N VAL A 13 16.35 -19.11 -8.70
CA VAL A 13 15.75 -19.02 -10.04
C VAL A 13 16.81 -18.74 -11.12
N SER A 14 17.82 -17.93 -10.83
CA SER A 14 18.94 -17.70 -11.76
C SER A 14 19.79 -18.95 -11.98
N VAL A 15 20.08 -19.72 -10.92
CA VAL A 15 20.78 -21.02 -11.02
C VAL A 15 19.95 -22.07 -11.79
N PHE A 16 18.61 -22.01 -11.68
CA PHE A 16 17.74 -22.88 -12.46
C PHE A 16 17.71 -22.51 -13.95
N LEU A 17 17.61 -21.22 -14.27
CA LEU A 17 17.58 -20.73 -15.65
C LEU A 17 18.90 -20.98 -16.40
N THR A 18 20.05 -20.85 -15.72
CA THR A 18 21.36 -21.20 -16.30
C THR A 18 21.47 -22.68 -16.70
N ARG A 19 20.67 -23.57 -16.11
CA ARG A 19 20.66 -25.00 -16.47
C ARG A 19 19.74 -25.33 -17.65
N ILE A 20 18.70 -24.52 -17.87
CA ILE A 20 17.67 -24.79 -18.90
C ILE A 20 17.95 -24.01 -20.19
N MET A 21 18.52 -22.81 -20.07
CA MET A 21 18.83 -21.94 -21.20
C MET A 21 20.36 -21.88 -21.39
N PRO A 22 20.92 -22.58 -22.38
CA PRO A 22 22.36 -22.58 -22.62
C PRO A 22 22.85 -21.28 -23.28
N ASP A 23 21.95 -20.55 -23.94
CA ASP A 23 22.29 -19.33 -24.66
C ASP A 23 22.23 -18.09 -23.76
N LYS A 24 23.28 -17.27 -23.81
CA LYS A 24 23.49 -16.18 -22.84
C LYS A 24 22.47 -15.06 -22.99
N VAL A 25 21.94 -14.85 -24.20
CA VAL A 25 20.97 -13.77 -24.48
C VAL A 25 19.59 -14.11 -23.93
N ASP A 26 19.11 -15.33 -24.17
CA ASP A 26 17.83 -15.82 -23.66
C ASP A 26 17.82 -15.90 -22.13
N TYR A 27 18.96 -16.27 -21.53
CA TYR A 27 19.15 -16.23 -20.09
C TYR A 27 18.97 -14.82 -19.50
N ILE A 28 19.62 -13.80 -20.09
CA ILE A 28 19.53 -12.42 -19.60
C ILE A 28 18.09 -11.91 -19.70
N ILE A 29 17.41 -12.15 -20.82
CA ILE A 29 16.02 -11.74 -21.02
C ILE A 29 15.10 -12.44 -20.02
N GLY A 30 15.28 -13.75 -19.81
CA GLY A 30 14.49 -14.53 -18.85
C GLY A 30 14.63 -14.03 -17.41
N VAL A 31 15.86 -13.74 -16.97
CA VAL A 31 16.12 -13.20 -15.63
C VAL A 31 15.48 -11.82 -15.45
N ILE A 32 15.56 -10.94 -16.46
CA ILE A 32 14.94 -9.61 -16.42
C ILE A 32 13.41 -9.70 -16.32
N LEU A 33 12.76 -10.57 -17.11
CA LEU A 33 11.30 -10.73 -17.09
C LEU A 33 10.79 -11.24 -15.73
N ILE A 34 11.52 -12.16 -15.11
CA ILE A 34 11.17 -12.67 -13.78
C ILE A 34 11.37 -11.58 -12.72
N PHE A 35 12.42 -10.77 -12.82
CA PHE A 35 12.64 -9.64 -11.91
C PHE A 35 11.47 -8.65 -11.95
N PHE A 36 11.00 -8.27 -13.15
CA PHE A 36 9.84 -7.39 -13.29
C PHE A 36 8.55 -8.04 -12.77
N SER A 37 8.36 -9.33 -13.01
CA SER A 37 7.16 -10.06 -12.59
C SER A 37 7.07 -10.18 -11.07
N VAL A 38 8.16 -10.56 -10.39
CA VAL A 38 8.22 -10.69 -8.93
C VAL A 38 8.12 -9.31 -8.26
N SER A 39 8.79 -8.29 -8.80
CA SER A 39 8.68 -6.91 -8.31
C SER A 39 7.25 -6.35 -8.47
N GLY A 40 6.59 -6.65 -9.59
CA GLY A 40 5.21 -6.29 -9.84
C GLY A 40 4.24 -6.93 -8.86
N ILE A 41 4.34 -8.24 -8.64
CA ILE A 41 3.53 -8.98 -7.66
C ILE A 41 3.74 -8.42 -6.24
N TYR A 42 4.99 -8.12 -5.87
CA TYR A 42 5.31 -7.54 -4.56
C TYR A 42 4.66 -6.16 -4.35
N THR A 43 4.75 -5.30 -5.37
CA THR A 43 4.09 -3.99 -5.36
C THR A 43 2.59 -4.16 -5.21
N LEU A 44 2.00 -5.11 -5.94
CA LEU A 44 0.56 -5.40 -5.92
C LEU A 44 0.09 -5.93 -4.55
N LEU A 45 0.87 -6.80 -3.90
CA LEU A 45 0.62 -7.29 -2.54
C LEU A 45 0.69 -6.17 -1.49
N ILE A 46 1.65 -5.26 -1.65
CA ILE A 46 1.75 -4.04 -0.84
C ILE A 46 0.49 -3.18 -0.97
N PHE A 47 -0.04 -3.05 -2.18
CA PHE A 47 -1.29 -2.31 -2.43
C PHE A 47 -2.50 -3.00 -1.81
N ILE A 48 -2.64 -4.33 -1.95
CA ILE A 48 -3.75 -5.10 -1.37
C ILE A 48 -3.75 -5.05 0.17
N ASN A 49 -2.58 -5.01 0.80
CA ASN A 49 -2.48 -4.97 2.26
C ASN A 49 -2.80 -3.60 2.89
N LYS A 50 -3.02 -2.55 2.09
CA LYS A 50 -3.52 -1.27 2.60
C LYS A 50 -5.02 -1.35 2.87
N LYS A 51 -5.35 -1.79 4.08
CA LYS A 51 -6.73 -1.87 4.56
C LYS A 51 -6.97 -0.82 5.63
N ILE A 52 -8.17 -0.27 5.60
CA ILE A 52 -8.68 0.58 6.67
C ILE A 52 -9.93 -0.06 7.23
N ASP A 53 -9.97 -0.18 8.55
CA ASP A 53 -11.15 -0.61 9.28
C ASP A 53 -11.53 0.51 10.26
N ILE A 54 -12.80 0.87 10.26
CA ILE A 54 -13.41 1.69 11.30
C ILE A 54 -14.05 0.72 12.29
N ASN A 55 -13.68 0.80 13.56
CA ASN A 55 -14.31 0.03 14.62
C ASN A 55 -14.72 0.97 15.76
N ASP A 56 -16.02 1.18 15.93
CA ASP A 56 -16.63 2.12 16.87
C ASP A 56 -16.02 3.54 16.78
N ASN A 57 -15.11 3.87 17.70
CA ASN A 57 -14.43 5.16 17.81
C ASN A 57 -12.96 5.14 17.33
N ILE A 58 -12.46 4.01 16.82
CA ILE A 58 -11.05 3.85 16.45
C ILE A 58 -10.92 3.61 14.96
N PHE A 59 -10.08 4.43 14.33
CA PHE A 59 -9.61 4.25 12.98
C PHE A 59 -8.33 3.42 12.98
N VAL A 60 -8.35 2.25 12.31
CA VAL A 60 -7.17 1.40 12.18
C VAL A 60 -6.65 1.47 10.74
N TYR A 61 -5.53 2.17 10.55
CA TYR A 61 -4.83 2.22 9.27
C TYR A 61 -3.71 1.17 9.25
N ASN A 62 -3.80 0.19 8.34
CA ASN A 62 -2.68 -0.69 8.03
C ASN A 62 -1.85 -0.10 6.91
N ASN A 63 -0.62 0.31 7.22
CA ASN A 63 0.33 0.75 6.20
C ASN A 63 1.02 -0.44 5.51
N ILE A 64 1.62 -0.17 4.34
CA ILE A 64 2.45 -1.04 3.49
C ILE A 64 3.44 -1.93 4.26
N ILE A 65 3.93 -1.47 5.43
CA ILE A 65 4.92 -2.17 6.26
C ILE A 65 4.24 -2.98 7.39
N ASN A 66 2.96 -3.33 7.23
CA ASN A 66 2.15 -4.00 8.28
C ASN A 66 2.08 -3.22 9.59
N LYS A 67 2.36 -1.91 9.54
CA LYS A 67 2.33 -1.04 10.71
C LYS A 67 0.91 -0.55 10.89
N LYS A 68 0.29 -1.00 11.98
CA LYS A 68 -1.02 -0.55 12.45
C LYS A 68 -0.88 0.81 13.10
N TYR A 69 -1.65 1.76 12.60
CA TYR A 69 -1.85 3.05 13.26
C TYR A 69 -3.29 3.09 13.77
N HIS A 70 -3.41 3.36 15.06
CA HIS A 70 -4.69 3.58 15.71
C HIS A 70 -4.85 5.08 15.89
N PHE A 71 -5.96 5.62 15.39
CA PHE A 71 -6.35 7.00 15.64
C PHE A 71 -7.71 7.00 16.31
N ASN A 72 -7.85 7.77 17.39
CA ASN A 72 -9.15 7.98 17.98
C ASN A 72 -9.90 9.03 17.16
N LEU A 73 -11.18 8.76 16.86
CA LEU A 73 -12.04 9.68 16.12
C LEU A 73 -12.25 11.00 16.89
N ASP A 74 -12.21 10.95 18.22
CA ASP A 74 -12.36 12.14 19.08
C ASP A 74 -11.17 13.11 18.95
N GLU A 75 -10.00 12.64 18.50
CA GLU A 75 -8.80 13.45 18.30
C GLU A 75 -8.76 14.11 16.91
N ILE A 76 -9.78 13.90 16.08
CA ILE A 76 -9.84 14.47 14.73
C ILE A 76 -10.25 15.93 14.81
N LYS A 77 -9.35 16.81 14.37
CA LYS A 77 -9.58 18.25 14.32
C LYS A 77 -10.21 18.68 13.01
N ASN A 78 -9.77 18.10 11.90
CA ASN A 78 -10.25 18.46 10.57
C ASN A 78 -10.14 17.28 9.62
N VAL A 79 -11.06 17.21 8.65
CA VAL A 79 -11.05 16.25 7.55
C VAL A 79 -11.25 17.03 6.26
N GLU A 80 -10.37 16.82 5.28
CA GLU A 80 -10.46 17.50 3.99
C GLU A 80 -10.25 16.52 2.83
N LEU A 81 -10.92 16.78 1.71
CA LEU A 81 -10.60 16.13 0.45
C LEU A 81 -9.48 16.91 -0.23
N ALA A 82 -8.48 16.19 -0.71
CA ALA A 82 -7.35 16.72 -1.42
C ALA A 82 -7.07 15.88 -2.68
N ASP A 83 -6.28 16.46 -3.57
CA ASP A 83 -5.90 15.79 -4.81
C ASP A 83 -4.75 14.81 -4.57
N TYR A 84 -4.86 13.62 -5.18
CA TYR A 84 -3.80 12.63 -5.21
C TYR A 84 -3.20 12.55 -6.63
N GLY A 85 -2.08 13.24 -6.82
CA GLY A 85 -1.41 13.31 -8.13
C GLY A 85 -2.25 14.09 -9.14
N ARG A 86 -2.85 13.40 -10.13
CA ARG A 86 -3.71 14.02 -11.16
C ARG A 86 -5.21 13.84 -10.90
N TYR A 87 -5.58 13.14 -9.84
CA TYR A 87 -6.98 12.81 -9.55
C TYR A 87 -7.54 13.81 -8.54
N ILE A 88 -8.65 14.46 -8.88
CA ILE A 88 -9.27 15.50 -8.04
C ILE A 88 -10.01 14.84 -6.85
N ASN A 89 -9.93 15.42 -5.65
CA ASN A 89 -10.63 14.96 -4.44
C ASN A 89 -10.44 13.47 -4.15
N SER A 90 -9.26 12.95 -4.47
CA SER A 90 -8.96 11.52 -4.49
C SER A 90 -8.03 11.11 -3.34
N GLN A 91 -7.97 11.94 -2.31
CA GLN A 91 -7.31 11.67 -1.06
C GLN A 91 -8.11 12.31 0.08
N ILE A 92 -8.29 11.59 1.18
CA ILE A 92 -8.78 12.14 2.43
C ILE A 92 -7.56 12.48 3.28
N ILE A 93 -7.50 13.71 3.77
CA ILE A 93 -6.51 14.16 4.75
C ILE A 93 -7.22 14.32 6.08
N ILE A 94 -6.71 13.65 7.10
CA ILE A 94 -7.22 13.73 8.47
C ILE A 94 -6.15 14.39 9.33
N ASP A 95 -6.48 15.55 9.89
CA ASP A 95 -5.64 16.25 10.85
C ASP A 95 -6.08 15.92 12.26
N THR A 96 -5.16 15.43 13.08
CA THR A 96 -5.41 15.13 14.49
C THR A 96 -4.84 16.21 15.42
N GLU A 97 -5.38 16.30 16.64
CA GLU A 97 -4.86 17.20 17.69
C GLU A 97 -3.37 16.98 17.99
N SER A 98 -2.91 15.74 17.84
CA SER A 98 -1.50 15.37 18.04
C SER A 98 -0.54 15.86 16.95
N HIS A 99 -0.98 16.75 16.06
CA HIS A 99 -0.27 17.21 14.86
C HIS A 99 0.14 16.09 13.88
N LYS A 100 -0.47 14.91 14.01
CA LYS A 100 -0.31 13.83 13.04
C LYS A 100 -1.34 14.02 11.93
N ARG A 101 -0.84 14.20 10.72
CA ARG A 101 -1.64 14.26 9.49
C ARG A 101 -1.64 12.88 8.82
N LEU A 102 -2.81 12.26 8.75
CA LEU A 102 -3.01 11.01 8.02
C LEU A 102 -3.49 11.31 6.61
N LYS A 103 -2.92 10.61 5.63
CA LYS A 103 -3.25 10.78 4.22
C LYS A 103 -3.72 9.45 3.65
N ILE A 104 -4.97 9.40 3.23
CA ILE A 104 -5.64 8.19 2.73
C ILE A 104 -5.96 8.41 1.25
N PRO A 105 -5.24 7.77 0.33
CA PRO A 105 -5.56 7.87 -1.10
C PRO A 105 -6.78 7.02 -1.49
N TYR A 106 -7.46 7.39 -2.59
CA TYR A 106 -8.70 6.76 -3.08
C TYR A 106 -8.59 5.26 -3.35
N HIS A 107 -7.38 4.75 -3.63
CA HIS A 107 -7.14 3.34 -3.91
C HIS A 107 -7.01 2.48 -2.64
N CYS A 108 -7.09 3.07 -1.44
CA CYS A 108 -7.11 2.30 -0.20
C CYS A 108 -8.45 1.55 -0.06
N GLN A 109 -8.37 0.28 0.33
CA GLN A 109 -9.58 -0.50 0.62
C GLN A 109 -10.26 0.08 1.87
N GLY A 110 -11.56 0.39 1.75
CA GLY A 110 -12.35 1.10 2.77
C GLY A 110 -12.42 2.62 2.59
N TYR A 111 -11.83 3.18 1.52
CA TYR A 111 -11.85 4.62 1.25
C TYR A 111 -13.27 5.20 1.18
N GLU A 112 -14.16 4.59 0.38
CA GLU A 112 -15.54 5.09 0.24
C GLU A 112 -16.33 4.96 1.55
N ASP A 113 -16.10 3.89 2.32
CA ASP A 113 -16.77 3.69 3.61
C ASP A 113 -16.41 4.81 4.60
N ILE A 114 -15.14 5.20 4.65
CA ILE A 114 -14.65 6.31 5.48
C ILE A 114 -15.15 7.66 4.99
N LYS A 115 -15.16 7.86 3.68
CA LYS A 115 -15.65 9.09 3.07
C LYS A 115 -17.11 9.31 3.44
N ASN A 116 -17.93 8.28 3.28
CA ASN A 116 -19.35 8.30 3.66
C ASN A 116 -19.50 8.52 5.17
N TYR A 117 -18.71 7.84 5.99
CA TYR A 117 -18.72 8.04 7.44
C TYR A 117 -18.49 9.50 7.86
N PHE A 118 -17.48 10.17 7.28
CA PHE A 118 -17.20 11.57 7.60
C PHE A 118 -18.25 12.54 7.04
N HIS A 119 -18.82 12.22 5.88
CA HIS A 119 -19.93 12.98 5.31
C HIS A 119 -21.19 12.89 6.20
N ASP A 120 -21.53 11.69 6.68
CA ASP A 120 -22.67 11.46 7.57
C ASP A 120 -22.49 12.15 8.95
N LYS A 121 -21.25 12.35 9.37
CA LYS A 121 -20.88 13.11 10.58
C LYS A 121 -20.81 14.61 10.36
N GLY A 122 -20.99 15.11 9.14
CA GLY A 122 -20.87 16.53 8.78
C GLY A 122 -19.45 17.09 8.94
N MET A 123 -18.44 16.23 8.84
CA MET A 123 -17.03 16.60 8.92
C MET A 123 -16.38 16.79 7.54
N LEU A 124 -17.11 16.45 6.47
CA LEU A 124 -16.72 16.55 5.06
C LEU A 124 -17.79 17.27 4.24
#